data_AF-A0A933MBC4-F1
#
_entry.id   AF-A0A933MBC4-F1
#
_cell.length_a   1.000
_cell.length_b   1.000
_cell.length_c   1.000
_cell.angle_alpha   90.00
_cell.angle_beta   90.00
_cell.angle_gamma   90.00
#
_symmetry.space_group_name_H-M   'P 1'
#
loop_
_entity.id
_entity.type
_entity.pdbx_description
1 polymer ?
#
loop_
_entity_poly.entity_id
_entity_poly.type
_entity_poly.pdbx_seq_one_letter_code
_entity_poly.pdbx_strand_id
1 'polypeptide(L)'
;AAFTAFTGIGIAYARLNKNVLIRVGAPFAGWTLAVVLHGTFNALLSTESGAGLIFALCVSWLSWLTIFALLVWAIQRDRARIRLYLRDEVARGAMTSAQYEVACSAFTRSMARFGSIGSGSFWQTRRFYQVCAELAQKKEQLEKFGDERGNADKVEKLRAELVQLAMVAKS
;
A
#
# COMPACT_ATOMS: atom_id res chain seq x y z
N ALA A 1 -16.31 3.32 -8.12
CA ALA A 1 -15.01 2.90 -7.56
C ALA A 1 -14.20 2.02 -8.52
N ALA A 2 -14.77 0.92 -9.05
CA ALA A 2 -14.04 0.05 -9.98
C ALA A 2 -13.75 0.72 -11.34
N PHE A 3 -14.72 1.42 -11.94
CA PHE A 3 -14.48 2.13 -13.22
C PHE A 3 -13.38 3.19 -13.12
N THR A 4 -13.37 3.96 -12.03
CA THR A 4 -12.32 4.97 -11.75
C THR A 4 -10.93 4.36 -11.49
N ALA A 5 -10.85 3.06 -11.14
CA ALA A 5 -9.57 2.39 -10.97
C ALA A 5 -8.80 2.26 -12.30
N PHE A 6 -9.49 2.20 -13.45
CA PHE A 6 -8.85 2.18 -14.77
C PHE A 6 -8.10 3.49 -15.06
N THR A 7 -8.65 4.64 -14.64
CA THR A 7 -7.92 5.92 -14.67
C THR A 7 -6.67 5.86 -13.80
N GLY A 8 -6.77 5.29 -12.60
CA GLY A 8 -5.64 5.10 -11.70
C GLY A 8 -4.55 4.20 -12.29
N ILE A 9 -4.94 3.11 -12.97
CA ILE A 9 -4.03 2.21 -13.70
C ILE A 9 -3.32 2.96 -14.84
N GLY A 10 -4.03 3.79 -15.60
CA GLY A 10 -3.45 4.63 -16.64
C GLY A 10 -2.37 5.59 -16.10
N ILE A 11 -2.62 6.23 -14.96
CA ILE A 11 -1.65 7.09 -14.27
C ILE A 11 -0.45 6.28 -13.75
N ALA A 12 -0.69 5.12 -13.13
CA ALA A 12 0.36 4.26 -12.63
C ALA A 12 1.27 3.75 -13.76
N TYR A 13 0.68 3.33 -14.88
CA TYR A 13 1.40 2.89 -16.07
C TYR A 13 2.23 4.02 -16.69
N ALA A 14 1.66 5.24 -16.79
CA ALA A 14 2.40 6.42 -17.22
C ALA A 14 3.62 6.73 -16.35
N ARG A 15 3.50 6.56 -15.03
CA ARG A 15 4.61 6.81 -14.08
C ARG A 15 5.76 5.81 -14.23
N LEU A 16 5.48 4.58 -14.63
CA LEU A 16 6.48 3.51 -14.75
C LEU A 16 7.23 3.52 -16.08
N ASN A 17 6.74 4.27 -17.08
CA ASN A 17 7.30 4.30 -18.42
C ASN A 17 8.11 5.58 -18.67
N LYS A 18 9.28 5.43 -19.32
CA LYS A 18 10.14 6.56 -19.72
C LYS A 18 9.66 7.25 -21.00
N ASN A 19 8.82 6.58 -21.81
CA ASN A 19 8.31 7.11 -23.07
C ASN A 19 7.22 8.19 -22.82
N VAL A 20 7.46 9.40 -23.33
CA VAL A 20 6.57 10.56 -23.19
C VAL A 20 5.18 10.30 -23.79
N LEU A 21 5.12 9.57 -24.92
CA LEU A 21 3.84 9.25 -25.56
C LEU A 21 2.98 8.34 -24.67
N ILE A 22 3.59 7.36 -24.02
CA ILE A 22 2.91 6.48 -23.06
C ILE A 22 2.54 7.27 -21.80
N ARG A 23 3.41 8.17 -21.36
CA ARG A 23 3.20 8.98 -20.16
C ARG A 23 2.01 9.93 -20.28
N VAL A 24 1.79 10.50 -21.48
CA VAL A 24 0.64 11.36 -21.77
C VAL A 24 -0.57 10.56 -22.19
N GLY A 25 -0.40 9.53 -23.02
CA GLY A 25 -1.51 8.76 -23.59
C GLY A 25 -2.18 7.80 -22.60
N ALA A 26 -1.43 7.17 -21.69
CA ALA A 26 -1.99 6.17 -20.78
C ALA A 26 -3.05 6.72 -19.79
N PRO A 27 -2.89 7.93 -19.20
CA PRO A 27 -3.94 8.53 -18.38
C PRO A 27 -5.23 8.82 -19.18
N PHE A 28 -5.11 9.36 -20.40
CA PHE A 28 -6.27 9.60 -21.26
C PHE A 28 -6.97 8.32 -21.68
N ALA A 29 -6.20 7.28 -22.05
CA ALA A 29 -6.74 5.97 -22.38
C ALA A 29 -7.49 5.34 -21.19
N GLY A 30 -6.88 5.38 -19.99
CA GLY A 30 -7.51 4.89 -18.77
C GLY A 30 -8.80 5.64 -18.40
N TRP A 31 -8.82 6.96 -18.55
CA TRP A 31 -10.01 7.78 -18.32
C TRP A 31 -11.11 7.50 -19.35
N THR A 32 -10.77 7.43 -20.63
CA THR A 32 -11.74 7.15 -21.70
C THR A 32 -12.39 5.80 -21.49
N LEU A 33 -11.60 4.77 -21.17
CA LEU A 33 -12.11 3.44 -20.86
C LEU A 33 -13.05 3.46 -19.64
N ALA A 34 -12.70 4.22 -18.59
CA ALA A 34 -13.53 4.37 -17.41
C ALA A 34 -14.90 5.01 -17.72
N VAL A 35 -14.92 6.08 -18.54
CA VAL A 35 -16.14 6.78 -18.93
C VAL A 35 -17.03 5.91 -19.81
N VAL A 36 -16.45 5.21 -20.81
CA VAL A 36 -17.21 4.33 -21.70
C VAL A 36 -17.84 3.18 -20.91
N LEU A 37 -17.06 2.47 -20.09
CA LEU A 37 -17.60 1.37 -19.28
C LEU A 37 -18.69 1.84 -18.32
N HIS A 38 -18.52 3.00 -17.69
CA HIS A 38 -19.51 3.55 -16.77
C HIS A 38 -20.78 4.01 -17.51
N GLY A 39 -20.62 4.63 -18.68
CA GLY A 39 -21.74 5.03 -19.55
C GLY A 39 -22.54 3.81 -20.05
N THR A 40 -21.86 2.77 -20.51
CA THR A 40 -22.50 1.51 -20.93
C THR A 40 -23.23 0.84 -19.77
N PHE A 41 -22.62 0.82 -18.58
CA PHE A 41 -23.25 0.28 -17.38
C PHE A 41 -24.54 1.05 -17.01
N ASN A 42 -24.50 2.38 -17.04
CA ASN A 42 -25.66 3.21 -16.74
C ASN A 42 -26.75 3.09 -17.81
N ALA A 43 -26.38 2.97 -19.09
CA ALA A 43 -27.34 2.73 -20.17
C ALA A 43 -28.06 1.38 -19.99
N LEU A 44 -27.32 0.33 -19.61
CA LEU A 44 -27.89 -1.00 -19.33
C LEU A 44 -28.82 -0.97 -18.11
N LEU A 45 -28.48 -0.19 -17.07
CA LEU A 45 -29.35 0.04 -15.91
C LEU A 45 -30.63 0.80 -16.25
N SER A 46 -30.55 1.76 -17.18
CA SER A 46 -31.72 2.54 -17.62
C SER A 46 -32.70 1.75 -18.48
N THR A 47 -32.30 0.57 -18.95
CA THR A 47 -33.19 -0.34 -19.68
C THR A 47 -34.01 -1.12 -18.65
N GLU A 48 -35.29 -0.77 -18.50
CA GLU A 48 -36.31 -1.43 -17.66
C GLU A 48 -36.54 -2.90 -18.09
N SER A 49 -35.54 -3.74 -17.90
CA SER A 49 -35.55 -5.16 -18.20
C SER A 49 -34.98 -5.92 -17.02
N GLY A 50 -35.65 -7.01 -16.61
CA GLY A 50 -35.16 -7.85 -15.49
C GLY A 50 -33.73 -8.38 -15.71
N ALA A 51 -33.33 -8.56 -16.97
CA ALA A 51 -31.97 -8.92 -17.35
C ALA A 51 -30.94 -7.81 -17.06
N GLY A 52 -31.29 -6.54 -17.28
CA GLY A 52 -30.44 -5.38 -16.97
C GLY A 52 -30.13 -5.26 -15.48
N LEU A 53 -31.13 -5.51 -14.62
CA LEU A 53 -30.96 -5.50 -13.17
C LEU A 53 -30.01 -6.62 -12.69
N ILE A 54 -30.20 -7.85 -13.17
CA ILE A 54 -29.33 -8.99 -12.80
C ILE A 54 -27.89 -8.73 -13.25
N PHE A 55 -27.71 -8.28 -14.49
CA PHE A 55 -26.39 -7.94 -15.03
C PHE A 55 -25.72 -6.84 -14.19
N ALA A 56 -26.48 -5.82 -13.81
CA ALA A 56 -25.95 -4.72 -13.01
C ALA A 56 -25.49 -5.16 -11.61
N LEU A 57 -26.25 -6.07 -10.97
CA LEU A 57 -25.87 -6.69 -9.71
C LEU A 57 -24.59 -7.53 -9.87
N CYS A 58 -24.48 -8.36 -10.90
CA CYS A 58 -23.29 -9.18 -11.17
C CYS A 58 -22.03 -8.31 -11.32
N VAL A 59 -22.09 -7.26 -12.13
CA VAL A 59 -20.94 -6.35 -12.35
C VAL A 59 -20.60 -5.59 -11.06
N SER A 60 -21.60 -5.19 -10.28
CA SER A 60 -21.38 -4.53 -8.98
C SER A 60 -20.64 -5.44 -8.00
N TRP A 61 -21.08 -6.70 -7.87
CA TRP A 61 -20.41 -7.68 -7.01
C TRP A 61 -19.01 -8.03 -7.51
N LEU A 62 -18.83 -8.23 -8.82
CA LEU A 62 -17.52 -8.51 -9.41
C LEU A 62 -16.54 -7.34 -9.19
N SER A 63 -17.03 -6.11 -9.28
CA SER A 63 -16.27 -4.89 -8.98
C SER A 63 -15.79 -4.86 -7.53
N TRP A 64 -16.67 -5.17 -6.58
CA TRP A 64 -16.33 -5.27 -5.16
C TRP A 64 -15.31 -6.38 -4.88
N LEU A 65 -15.52 -7.58 -5.45
CA LEU A 65 -14.59 -8.69 -5.32
C LEU A 65 -13.20 -8.37 -5.89
N THR A 66 -13.14 -7.66 -7.02
CA THR A 66 -11.87 -7.23 -7.63
C THR A 66 -11.10 -6.29 -6.71
N ILE A 67 -11.77 -5.28 -6.14
CA ILE A 67 -11.15 -4.35 -5.20
C ILE A 67 -10.67 -5.10 -3.94
N PHE A 68 -11.50 -6.01 -3.42
CA PHE A 68 -11.16 -6.81 -2.26
C PHE A 68 -9.93 -7.71 -2.52
N ALA A 69 -9.88 -8.39 -3.67
CA ALA A 69 -8.74 -9.22 -4.05
C ALA A 69 -7.45 -8.39 -4.21
N LEU A 70 -7.53 -7.21 -4.85
CA LEU A 70 -6.39 -6.28 -4.96
C LEU A 70 -5.92 -5.79 -3.60
N LEU A 71 -6.84 -5.49 -2.67
CA LEU A 71 -6.51 -5.09 -1.30
C LEU A 71 -5.78 -6.22 -0.57
N VAL A 72 -6.31 -7.45 -0.62
CA VAL A 72 -5.69 -8.63 0.01
C VAL A 72 -4.31 -8.89 -0.58
N TRP A 73 -4.17 -8.83 -1.91
CA TRP A 73 -2.88 -8.98 -2.59
C TRP A 73 -1.88 -7.89 -2.18
N ALA A 74 -2.30 -6.63 -2.13
CA ALA A 74 -1.45 -5.51 -1.72
C ALA A 74 -0.96 -5.69 -0.27
N ILE A 75 -1.86 -6.06 0.64
CA ILE A 75 -1.50 -6.35 2.04
C ILE A 75 -0.49 -7.49 2.11
N GLN A 76 -0.72 -8.60 1.42
CA GLN A 76 0.22 -9.73 1.45
C GLN A 76 1.59 -9.37 0.87
N ARG A 77 1.62 -8.63 -0.23
CA ARG A 77 2.85 -8.14 -0.85
C ARG A 77 3.63 -7.22 0.09
N ASP A 78 2.97 -6.29 0.76
CA ASP A 78 3.61 -5.39 1.72
C ASP A 78 4.13 -6.16 2.93
N ARG A 79 3.37 -7.11 3.45
CA ARG A 79 3.82 -7.99 4.56
C ARG A 79 5.08 -8.76 4.20
N ALA A 80 5.14 -9.35 3.00
CA ALA A 80 6.31 -10.11 2.56
C ALA A 80 7.57 -9.24 2.46
N ARG A 81 7.44 -8.00 1.98
CA ARG A 81 8.55 -7.03 1.88
C ARG A 81 9.04 -6.57 3.25
N ILE A 82 8.12 -6.19 4.14
CA ILE A 82 8.43 -5.78 5.51
C ILE A 82 9.18 -6.91 6.23
N ARG A 83 8.70 -8.15 6.10
CA ARG A 83 9.41 -9.33 6.65
C ARG A 83 10.82 -9.46 6.11
N LEU A 84 11.00 -9.37 4.79
CA LEU A 84 12.31 -9.49 4.17
C LEU A 84 13.30 -8.43 4.69
N TYR A 85 12.90 -7.16 4.69
CA TYR A 85 13.82 -6.05 4.99
C TYR A 85 14.02 -5.75 6.48
N LEU A 86 13.10 -6.16 7.37
CA LEU A 86 13.27 -6.01 8.82
C LEU A 86 13.89 -7.23 9.50
N ARG A 87 13.95 -8.40 8.85
CA ARG A 87 14.56 -9.61 9.43
C ARG A 87 16.00 -9.36 9.88
N ASP A 88 16.77 -8.63 9.07
CA ASP A 88 18.16 -8.28 9.39
C ASP A 88 18.27 -7.36 10.62
N GLU A 89 17.28 -6.49 10.85
CA GLU A 89 17.30 -5.58 12.02
C GLU A 89 17.01 -6.34 13.32
N VAL A 90 16.21 -7.40 13.28
CA VAL A 90 16.02 -8.32 14.42
C VAL A 90 17.31 -9.09 14.70
N ALA A 91 17.96 -9.61 13.66
CA ALA A 91 19.24 -10.33 13.81
C ALA A 91 20.36 -9.45 14.39
N ARG A 92 20.31 -8.13 14.13
CA ARG A 92 21.24 -7.13 14.68
C ARG A 92 20.86 -6.65 16.09
N GLY A 93 19.77 -7.15 16.66
CA GLY A 93 19.29 -6.75 17.99
C GLY A 93 18.66 -5.36 18.06
N ALA A 94 18.39 -4.71 16.92
CA ALA A 94 17.77 -3.39 16.88
C ALA A 94 16.26 -3.42 17.21
N MET A 95 15.63 -4.60 17.12
CA MET A 95 14.21 -4.78 17.38
C MET A 95 13.93 -6.17 17.98
N THR A 96 12.95 -6.26 18.88
CA THR A 96 12.53 -7.54 19.47
C THR A 96 11.67 -8.36 18.51
N SER A 97 11.63 -9.68 18.69
CA SER A 97 10.76 -10.57 17.90
C SER A 97 9.27 -10.23 18.03
N ALA A 98 8.84 -9.74 19.20
CA ALA A 98 7.46 -9.29 19.41
C ALA A 98 7.13 -8.04 18.57
N GLN A 99 8.00 -7.02 18.60
CA GLN A 99 7.87 -5.81 17.78
C GLN A 99 7.92 -6.13 16.27
N TYR A 100 8.74 -7.11 15.87
CA TYR A 100 8.81 -7.59 14.49
C TYR A 100 7.49 -8.18 13.99
N GLU A 101 6.88 -9.09 14.77
CA GLU A 101 5.60 -9.69 14.39
C GLU A 101 4.48 -8.64 14.30
N VAL A 102 4.46 -7.69 15.22
CA VAL A 102 3.53 -6.56 15.14
C VAL A 102 3.81 -5.74 13.89
N ALA A 103 5.06 -5.36 13.61
CA ALA A 103 5.42 -4.58 12.41
C ALA A 103 5.01 -5.29 11.11
N CYS A 104 5.08 -6.63 11.07
CA CYS A 104 4.70 -7.46 9.93
C CYS A 104 3.18 -7.58 9.73
N SER A 105 2.33 -7.12 10.65
CA SER A 105 0.88 -7.23 10.54
C SER A 105 0.19 -5.87 10.58
N ALA A 106 -0.43 -5.45 9.48
CA ALA A 106 -1.18 -4.20 9.40
C ALA A 106 -2.30 -4.10 10.47
N PHE A 107 -3.00 -5.20 10.73
CA PHE A 107 -4.03 -5.26 11.77
C PHE A 107 -3.44 -5.10 13.17
N THR A 108 -2.37 -5.84 13.48
CA THR A 108 -1.71 -5.79 14.79
C THR A 108 -1.05 -4.43 15.02
N ARG A 109 -0.48 -3.78 13.99
CA ARG A 109 0.01 -2.39 14.06
C ARG A 109 -1.09 -1.40 14.43
N SER A 110 -2.30 -1.59 13.92
CA SER A 110 -3.44 -0.74 14.25
C SER A 110 -3.89 -1.00 15.69
N MET A 111 -3.95 -2.27 16.11
CA MET A 111 -4.31 -2.63 17.48
C MET A 111 -3.31 -2.13 18.52
N ALA A 112 -2.00 -2.31 18.28
CA ALA A 112 -0.94 -1.81 19.17
C ALA A 112 -0.98 -0.28 19.31
N ARG A 113 -1.32 0.43 18.23
CA ARG A 113 -1.58 1.88 18.29
C ARG A 113 -2.74 2.19 19.22
N PHE A 114 -3.89 1.53 19.07
CA PHE A 114 -5.05 1.78 19.95
C PHE A 114 -4.77 1.41 21.41
N GLY A 115 -4.06 0.31 21.68
CA GLY A 115 -3.68 -0.10 23.04
C GLY A 115 -2.73 0.89 23.73
N SER A 116 -1.91 1.61 22.97
CA SER A 116 -0.96 2.60 23.52
C SER A 116 -1.59 3.96 23.89
N ILE A 117 -2.84 4.23 23.47
CA ILE A 117 -3.55 5.50 23.73
C ILE A 117 -3.67 5.78 25.23
N GLY A 118 -3.90 4.76 26.05
CA GLY A 118 -4.03 4.93 27.51
C GLY A 118 -2.70 5.12 28.26
N SER A 119 -1.55 4.98 27.59
CA SER A 119 -0.23 4.84 28.23
C SER A 119 0.71 6.05 28.06
N GLY A 120 0.29 7.10 27.33
CA GLY A 120 1.14 8.26 26.99
C GLY A 120 2.25 7.98 25.97
N SER A 121 2.44 6.73 25.53
CA SER A 121 3.45 6.30 24.53
C SER A 121 2.91 6.18 23.09
N PHE A 122 1.71 6.70 22.84
CA PHE A 122 1.01 6.56 21.56
C PHE A 122 1.81 7.11 20.37
N TRP A 123 2.37 8.31 20.55
CA TRP A 123 3.11 8.99 19.48
C TRP A 123 4.41 8.26 19.14
N GLN A 124 5.11 7.75 20.15
CA GLN A 124 6.35 6.98 20.01
C GLN A 124 6.08 5.63 19.35
N THR A 125 5.04 4.92 19.78
CA THR A 125 4.61 3.65 19.18
C THR A 125 4.17 3.84 17.72
N ARG A 126 3.42 4.92 17.43
CA ARG A 126 3.02 5.27 16.06
C ARG A 126 4.25 5.59 15.19
N ARG A 127 5.20 6.38 15.69
CA ARG A 127 6.41 6.75 14.96
C ARG A 127 7.31 5.55 14.73
N PHE A 128 7.45 4.66 15.72
CA PHE A 128 8.22 3.42 15.60
C PHE A 128 7.75 2.57 14.42
N TYR A 129 6.45 2.23 14.38
CA TYR A 129 5.91 1.44 13.26
C TYR A 129 5.90 2.19 11.92
N GLN A 130 5.95 3.53 11.94
CA GLN A 130 6.14 4.33 10.73
C GLN A 130 7.57 4.22 10.21
N VAL A 131 8.57 4.37 11.10
CA VAL A 131 10.00 4.23 10.78
C VAL A 131 10.30 2.82 10.27
N CYS A 132 9.71 1.77 10.85
CA CYS A 132 9.84 0.41 10.33
C CYS A 132 9.41 0.31 8.85
N ALA A 133 8.26 0.91 8.50
CA ALA A 133 7.75 0.90 7.13
C ALA A 133 8.61 1.75 6.18
N GLU A 134 9.03 2.94 6.62
CA GLU A 134 9.93 3.82 5.85
C GLU A 134 11.29 3.16 5.61
N LEU A 135 11.85 2.48 6.62
CA LEU A 135 13.12 1.76 6.51
C LEU A 135 13.02 0.60 5.51
N ALA A 136 11.96 -0.21 5.59
CA ALA A 136 11.74 -1.31 4.65
C ALA A 136 11.61 -0.80 3.21
N GLN A 137 10.86 0.29 3.01
CA GLN A 137 10.69 0.90 1.69
C GLN A 137 12.02 1.48 1.16
N LYS A 138 12.83 2.10 2.03
CA LYS A 138 14.12 2.68 1.63
C LYS A 138 15.17 1.62 1.31
N LYS A 139 15.19 0.51 2.03
CA LYS A 139 16.01 -0.65 1.67
C LYS A 139 15.60 -1.23 0.32
N GLU A 140 14.29 -1.38 0.05
CA GLU A 140 13.81 -1.83 -1.27
C GLU A 140 14.23 -0.86 -2.39
N GLN A 141 14.17 0.45 -2.13
CA GLN A 141 14.61 1.46 -3.10
C GLN A 141 16.12 1.42 -3.34
N LEU A 142 16.92 1.26 -2.29
CA LEU A 142 18.37 1.14 -2.39
C LEU A 142 18.77 -0.11 -3.18
N GLU A 143 18.10 -1.24 -2.97
CA GLU A 143 18.37 -2.47 -3.70
C GLU A 143 17.98 -2.37 -5.19
N LYS A 144 16.85 -1.73 -5.51
CA LYS A 144 16.34 -1.65 -6.89
C LYS A 144 16.96 -0.56 -7.74
N PHE A 145 17.28 0.58 -7.12
CA PHE A 145 17.68 1.80 -7.81
C PHE A 145 19.08 2.26 -7.40
N GLY A 146 19.75 1.58 -6.47
CA GLY A 146 21.03 2.03 -5.93
C GLY A 146 20.90 3.29 -5.08
N ASP A 147 22.01 4.01 -4.94
CA ASP A 147 22.08 5.23 -4.12
C ASP A 147 21.53 6.48 -4.84
N GLU A 148 20.36 6.34 -5.46
CA GLU A 148 19.65 7.47 -6.03
C GLU A 148 19.15 8.41 -4.91
N ARG A 149 19.63 9.66 -4.90
CA ARG A 149 19.21 10.72 -3.97
C ARG A 149 19.58 10.45 -2.50
N GLY A 150 20.71 9.79 -2.24
CA GLY A 150 21.19 9.50 -0.88
C GLY A 150 20.25 8.53 -0.16
N ASN A 151 19.86 7.44 -0.82
CA ASN A 151 19.05 6.39 -0.21
C ASN A 151 19.84 5.69 0.90
N ALA A 152 21.17 5.52 0.74
CA ALA A 152 22.04 4.93 1.76
C ALA A 152 22.00 5.75 3.06
N ASP A 153 22.21 7.07 2.97
CA ASP A 153 22.16 7.97 4.13
C ASP A 153 20.79 7.96 4.83
N LYS A 154 19.71 7.86 4.05
CA LYS A 154 18.34 7.78 4.60
C LYS A 154 18.11 6.47 5.35
N VAL A 155 18.63 5.35 4.84
CA VAL A 155 18.57 4.05 5.53
C VAL A 155 19.28 4.13 6.87
N GLU A 156 20.48 4.71 6.94
CA GLU A 156 21.22 4.83 8.20
C GLU A 156 20.55 5.78 9.20
N LYS A 157 20.00 6.91 8.74
CA LYS A 157 19.20 7.81 9.60
C LYS A 157 17.98 7.11 10.19
N LEU A 158 17.24 6.37 9.36
CA LEU A 158 16.05 5.62 9.81
C LEU A 158 16.42 4.48 10.76
N ARG A 159 17.59 3.84 10.57
CA ARG A 159 18.10 2.84 11.53
C ARG A 159 18.41 3.46 12.89
N ALA A 160 19.09 4.58 12.93
CA ALA A 160 19.40 5.27 14.18
C ALA A 160 18.13 5.67 14.93
N GLU A 161 17.13 6.22 14.21
CA GLU A 161 15.83 6.57 14.78
C GLU A 161 15.06 5.33 15.29
N LEU A 162 15.11 4.22 14.53
CA LEU A 162 14.48 2.97 14.92
C LEU A 162 15.00 2.45 16.26
N VAL A 163 16.32 2.45 16.46
CA VAL A 163 16.94 1.99 17.72
C VAL A 163 16.52 2.86 18.90
N GLN A 164 16.46 4.19 18.73
CA GLN A 164 16.01 5.09 19.79
C GLN A 164 14.54 4.84 20.16
N LEU A 165 13.68 4.65 19.15
CA LEU A 165 12.25 4.42 19.35
C LEU A 165 11.96 3.01 19.87
N ALA A 166 12.77 2.00 19.53
CA ALA A 166 12.60 0.63 20.00
C ALA A 166 12.67 0.50 21.53
N MET A 167 13.45 1.38 22.18
CA MET A 167 13.57 1.43 23.65
C MET A 167 12.32 1.99 24.34
N VAL A 168 11.52 2.79 23.65
CA VAL A 168 10.36 3.49 24.22
C VAL A 168 9.04 2.86 23.75
N ALA A 169 9.03 2.27 22.56
CA ALA A 169 7.87 1.65 21.96
C ALA A 169 7.55 0.31 22.62
N LYS A 170 6.36 0.20 23.20
CA LYS A 170 5.85 -1.07 23.74
C LYS A 170 5.45 -2.01 22.60
N SER A 171 5.67 -3.31 22.83
CA SER A 171 5.21 -4.42 21.98
C SER A 171 3.70 -4.51 21.95
#